data_AF-A0A933FB79-F1
#
_entry.id   AF-A0A933FB79-F1
#
_cell.length_a   1.000
_cell.length_b   1.000
_cell.length_c   1.000
_cell.angle_alpha   90.00
_cell.angle_beta   90.00
_cell.angle_gamma   90.00
#
_symmetry.space_group_name_H-M   'P 1'
#
loop_
_entity.id
_entity.type
_entity.pdbx_description
1 polymer ?
#
loop_
_entity_poly.entity_id
_entity_poly.type
_entity_poly.pdbx_seq_one_letter_code
_entity_poly.pdbx_strand_id
1 'polypeptide(L)'
;MPVRVDAFPRPGYVSLFRTVVRSIALLPLLLAPAACAARHGSVSTPAEAAAAERDAIAVTAPQRPLRILFDWTLKEADASFGGRGIARVEPPYRARVDLFGPRQETVLSAALVDGELRLPAGAAAPLPPPSLLWGTLGVFRPPPGAQLTRVQKGPEETRLEYRQKDGRWRFLLADGRLQRAEWEGESGRQSVELSAAEAGVALDAVYRDWVAFRELSLKLDDVQTVDPFPPEIWTPGAR
;
A
#
# COMPACT_ATOMS: atom_id res chain seq x y z
N MET A 1 -14.74 -57.76 -19.68
CA MET A 1 -16.16 -57.35 -19.63
C MET A 1 -16.23 -55.83 -19.74
N PRO A 2 -16.77 -55.28 -20.84
CA PRO A 2 -16.86 -53.84 -21.08
C PRO A 2 -18.15 -53.25 -20.48
N VAL A 3 -18.04 -52.08 -19.83
CA VAL A 3 -19.18 -51.30 -19.34
C VAL A 3 -19.60 -50.30 -20.42
N ARG A 4 -20.82 -50.51 -20.93
CA ARG A 4 -21.57 -49.59 -21.81
C ARG A 4 -22.07 -48.41 -20.97
N VAL A 5 -21.86 -47.19 -21.42
CA VAL A 5 -22.56 -46.00 -20.89
C VAL A 5 -23.32 -45.38 -22.06
N ASP A 6 -24.64 -45.41 -21.94
CA ASP A 6 -25.59 -44.91 -22.93
C ASP A 6 -25.64 -43.38 -22.96
N ALA A 7 -25.82 -42.86 -24.18
CA ALA A 7 -25.96 -41.46 -24.49
C ALA A 7 -27.32 -40.90 -24.04
N PHE A 8 -27.32 -39.73 -23.40
CA PHE A 8 -28.53 -38.93 -23.17
C PHE A 8 -28.77 -37.94 -24.31
N PRO A 9 -30.00 -37.87 -24.86
CA PRO A 9 -30.36 -36.91 -25.91
C PRO A 9 -30.62 -35.51 -25.34
N ARG A 10 -30.13 -34.49 -26.05
CA ARG A 10 -30.47 -33.08 -25.78
C ARG A 10 -31.83 -32.75 -26.43
N PRO A 11 -32.80 -32.17 -25.70
CA PRO A 11 -34.01 -31.67 -26.32
C PRO A 11 -33.71 -30.35 -27.03
N GLY A 12 -34.03 -30.33 -28.33
CA GLY A 12 -34.12 -29.10 -29.10
C GLY A 12 -35.34 -28.28 -28.69
N TYR A 13 -35.20 -26.96 -28.80
CA TYR A 13 -36.34 -26.07 -28.93
C TYR A 13 -36.10 -25.18 -30.14
N VAL A 14 -36.92 -25.42 -31.16
CA VAL A 14 -37.12 -24.54 -32.32
C VAL A 14 -38.42 -23.79 -32.09
N SER A 15 -38.50 -22.61 -32.69
CA SER A 15 -39.70 -22.01 -33.28
C SER A 15 -40.39 -20.83 -32.59
N LEU A 16 -40.20 -19.69 -33.27
CA LEU A 16 -41.22 -18.91 -33.99
C LEU A 16 -41.96 -17.77 -33.24
N PHE A 17 -41.71 -16.57 -33.81
CA PHE A 17 -42.66 -15.50 -34.14
C PHE A 17 -43.51 -14.87 -33.03
N ARG A 18 -43.35 -13.54 -32.87
CA ARG A 18 -44.42 -12.59 -33.24
C ARG A 18 -43.93 -11.15 -33.33
N THR A 19 -44.09 -10.57 -34.51
CA THR A 19 -44.02 -9.14 -34.81
C THR A 19 -45.41 -8.53 -34.61
N VAL A 20 -45.60 -7.56 -33.70
CA VAL A 20 -46.69 -6.54 -33.70
C VAL A 20 -46.18 -5.32 -32.91
N VAL A 21 -45.67 -4.28 -33.59
CA VAL A 21 -46.29 -2.96 -33.88
C VAL A 21 -46.55 -2.05 -32.65
N ARG A 22 -45.77 -0.95 -32.63
CA ARG A 22 -46.02 0.45 -32.19
C ARG A 22 -46.94 0.71 -30.99
N SER A 23 -46.39 1.41 -29.98
CA SER A 23 -46.95 2.68 -29.49
C SER A 23 -45.91 3.48 -28.70
N ILE A 24 -45.80 4.76 -29.06
CA ILE A 24 -44.93 5.80 -28.51
C ILE A 24 -45.64 6.39 -27.29
N ALA A 25 -44.94 6.46 -26.15
CA ALA A 25 -45.24 7.40 -25.07
C ALA A 25 -43.91 7.92 -24.53
N LEU A 26 -43.53 9.11 -25.01
CA LEU A 26 -42.40 9.91 -24.53
C LEU A 26 -42.75 10.48 -23.15
N LEU A 27 -42.11 9.97 -22.11
CA LEU A 27 -42.08 10.59 -20.78
C LEU A 27 -40.71 11.28 -20.63
N PRO A 28 -40.62 12.62 -20.56
CA PRO A 28 -39.38 13.28 -20.22
C PRO A 28 -39.18 13.17 -18.71
N LEU A 29 -38.48 12.12 -18.27
CA LEU A 29 -38.00 12.02 -16.89
C LEU A 29 -36.84 13.02 -16.74
N LEU A 30 -37.09 14.10 -16.01
CA LEU A 30 -36.12 15.11 -15.60
C LEU A 30 -34.99 14.45 -14.81
N LEU A 31 -33.89 14.11 -15.48
CA LEU A 31 -32.61 13.82 -14.84
C LEU A 31 -32.04 15.13 -14.30
N ALA A 32 -32.22 15.37 -13.00
CA ALA A 32 -31.42 16.34 -12.27
C ALA A 32 -29.99 15.78 -12.14
N PRO A 33 -28.95 16.44 -12.69
CA PRO A 33 -27.59 16.06 -12.39
C PRO A 33 -27.32 16.48 -10.93
N ALA A 34 -27.40 15.52 -10.01
CA ALA A 34 -26.80 15.63 -8.70
C ALA A 34 -25.28 15.70 -8.88
N ALA A 35 -24.77 16.89 -9.21
CA ALA A 35 -23.36 17.19 -9.21
C ALA A 35 -22.87 17.23 -7.75
N CYS A 36 -22.70 16.05 -7.16
CA CYS A 36 -21.86 15.87 -5.98
C CYS A 36 -20.40 16.04 -6.42
N ALA A 37 -20.03 17.27 -6.78
CA ALA A 37 -18.64 17.66 -6.85
C ALA A 37 -18.16 17.80 -5.41
N ALA A 38 -17.62 16.71 -4.85
CA ALA A 38 -16.84 16.78 -3.63
C ALA A 38 -15.77 17.86 -3.86
N ARG A 39 -15.93 19.01 -3.20
CA ARG A 39 -14.97 20.11 -3.32
C ARG A 39 -13.74 19.72 -2.52
N HIS A 40 -12.72 19.19 -3.17
CA HIS A 40 -11.38 19.15 -2.60
C HIS A 40 -10.89 20.59 -2.49
N GLY A 41 -10.70 21.06 -1.25
CA GLY A 41 -10.05 22.33 -1.01
C GLY A 41 -8.57 22.18 -1.33
N SER A 42 -8.06 22.95 -2.29
CA SER A 42 -6.62 23.17 -2.35
C SER A 42 -6.24 24.01 -1.14
N VAL A 43 -5.29 23.54 -0.35
CA VAL A 43 -4.70 24.37 0.69
C VAL A 43 -4.03 25.56 0.03
N SER A 44 -4.33 26.76 0.54
CA SER A 44 -4.05 28.01 -0.18
C SER A 44 -2.83 28.74 0.36
N THR A 45 -2.39 28.42 1.58
CA THR A 45 -1.22 29.08 2.20
C THR A 45 -0.11 28.09 2.59
N PRO A 46 1.16 28.53 2.61
CA PRO A 46 2.26 27.71 3.13
C PRO A 46 2.07 27.24 4.58
N ALA A 47 1.44 28.07 5.44
CA ALA A 47 1.21 27.75 6.84
C ALA A 47 0.20 26.59 7.01
N GLU A 48 -0.89 26.62 6.25
CA GLU A 48 -1.86 25.53 6.22
C GLU A 48 -1.26 24.26 5.64
N ALA A 49 -0.40 24.36 4.62
CA ALA A 49 0.27 23.20 4.03
C ALA A 49 1.20 22.53 5.05
N ALA A 50 1.98 23.32 5.78
CA ALA A 50 2.82 22.84 6.88
C ALA A 50 2.01 22.28 8.06
N ALA A 51 0.80 22.80 8.32
CA ALA A 51 -0.09 22.21 9.32
C ALA A 51 -0.61 20.84 8.86
N ALA A 52 -1.07 20.71 7.61
CA ALA A 52 -1.55 19.44 7.07
C ALA A 52 -0.47 18.35 7.04
N GLU A 53 0.77 18.72 6.70
CA GLU A 53 1.92 17.81 6.79
C GLU A 53 2.19 17.35 8.23
N ARG A 54 2.20 18.28 9.20
CA ARG A 54 2.39 17.94 10.62
C ARG A 54 1.28 17.02 11.13
N ASP A 55 0.03 17.28 10.76
CA ASP A 55 -1.11 16.44 11.12
C ASP A 55 -0.96 15.02 10.54
N ALA A 56 -0.56 14.91 9.26
CA ALA A 56 -0.32 13.63 8.59
C ALA A 56 0.81 12.82 9.24
N ILE A 57 1.89 13.50 9.67
CA ILE A 57 2.98 12.87 10.43
C ILE A 57 2.46 12.40 11.78
N ALA A 58 1.77 13.27 12.54
CA ALA A 58 1.32 12.97 13.89
C ALA A 58 0.34 11.79 13.95
N VAL A 59 -0.59 11.71 12.99
CA VAL A 59 -1.65 10.69 12.99
C VAL A 59 -1.15 9.31 12.58
N THR A 60 -0.07 9.23 11.79
CA THR A 60 0.50 7.95 11.32
C THR A 60 1.76 7.52 12.07
N ALA A 61 2.34 8.40 12.89
CA ALA A 61 3.54 8.08 13.65
C ALA A 61 3.27 6.96 14.68
N PRO A 62 4.12 5.93 14.76
CA PRO A 62 4.07 4.96 15.84
C PRO A 62 4.22 5.66 17.20
N GLN A 63 3.30 5.38 18.12
CA GLN A 63 3.29 6.00 19.46
C GLN A 63 3.91 5.11 20.54
N ARG A 64 4.08 3.81 20.25
CA ARG A 64 4.62 2.80 21.16
C ARG A 64 5.48 1.81 20.38
N PRO A 65 6.39 1.07 21.03
CA PRO A 65 7.08 -0.04 20.39
C PRO A 65 6.08 -1.11 19.96
N LEU A 66 6.20 -1.57 18.72
CA LEU A 66 5.34 -2.58 18.11
C LEU A 66 6.16 -3.76 17.60
N ARG A 67 5.63 -4.97 17.79
CA ARG A 67 6.03 -6.17 17.07
C ARG A 67 4.88 -6.58 16.15
N ILE A 68 5.17 -6.64 14.87
CA ILE A 68 4.23 -6.89 13.79
C ILE A 68 4.62 -8.20 13.13
N LEU A 69 3.73 -9.18 13.13
CA LEU A 69 3.90 -10.46 12.45
C LEU A 69 3.11 -10.43 11.15
N PHE A 70 3.70 -10.93 10.07
CA PHE A 70 3.05 -10.93 8.75
C PHE A 70 3.53 -12.09 7.88
N ASP A 71 2.72 -12.45 6.89
CA ASP A 71 3.15 -13.23 5.74
C ASP A 71 3.66 -12.28 4.66
N TRP A 72 4.68 -12.69 3.91
CA TRP A 72 5.18 -11.92 2.77
C TRP A 72 5.21 -12.77 1.52
N THR A 73 5.02 -12.10 0.37
CA THR A 73 5.21 -12.68 -0.95
C THR A 73 5.91 -11.67 -1.84
N LEU A 74 7.02 -12.07 -2.43
CA LEU A 74 7.73 -11.33 -3.46
C LEU A 74 7.47 -12.01 -4.81
N LYS A 75 6.93 -11.26 -5.77
CA LYS A 75 6.83 -11.67 -7.17
C LYS A 75 7.79 -10.85 -8.00
N GLU A 76 8.52 -11.54 -8.86
CA GLU A 76 9.34 -11.00 -9.93
C GLU A 76 8.91 -11.64 -11.26
N ALA A 77 9.53 -11.24 -12.37
CA ALA A 77 9.06 -11.58 -13.73
C ALA A 77 8.75 -13.07 -13.96
N ASP A 78 9.54 -13.96 -13.39
CA ASP A 78 9.47 -15.42 -13.59
C ASP A 78 9.43 -16.22 -12.28
N ALA A 79 9.38 -15.56 -11.12
CA ALA A 79 9.51 -16.21 -9.83
C ALA A 79 8.59 -15.60 -8.75
N SER A 80 8.18 -16.46 -7.81
CA SER A 80 7.45 -16.06 -6.61
C SER A 80 8.11 -16.70 -5.40
N PHE A 81 8.44 -15.88 -4.42
CA PHE A 81 9.02 -16.27 -3.14
C PHE A 81 8.13 -15.79 -2.01
N GLY A 82 8.18 -16.43 -0.85
CA GLY A 82 7.38 -15.99 0.27
C GLY A 82 7.75 -16.70 1.56
N GLY A 83 7.13 -16.26 2.65
CA GLY A 83 7.32 -16.84 3.96
C GLY A 83 6.79 -15.93 5.05
N ARG A 84 7.41 -16.00 6.23
CA ARG A 84 7.01 -15.24 7.42
C ARG A 84 7.91 -14.04 7.61
N GLY A 85 7.37 -12.96 8.16
CA GLY A 85 8.12 -11.75 8.45
C GLY A 85 7.79 -11.20 9.83
N ILE A 86 8.75 -10.45 10.37
CA ILE A 86 8.62 -9.74 11.63
C ILE A 86 9.09 -8.30 11.39
N ALA A 87 8.22 -7.34 11.67
CA ALA A 87 8.59 -5.94 11.78
C ALA A 87 8.61 -5.54 13.26
N ARG A 88 9.71 -4.92 13.67
CA ARG A 88 9.88 -4.28 14.99
C ARG A 88 9.92 -2.79 14.76
N VAL A 89 8.99 -2.04 15.33
CA VAL A 89 8.87 -0.61 15.12
C VAL A 89 9.01 0.07 16.47
N GLU A 90 9.85 1.09 16.55
CA GLU A 90 10.08 1.87 17.76
C GLU A 90 10.00 3.38 17.45
N PRO A 91 9.25 4.14 18.24
CA PRO A 91 9.21 5.60 18.11
C PRO A 91 10.60 6.22 18.34
N PRO A 92 10.92 7.38 17.72
CA PRO A 92 10.05 8.09 16.78
C PRO A 92 10.08 7.48 15.36
N TYR A 93 11.23 7.01 14.87
CA TYR A 93 11.38 6.53 13.48
C TYR A 93 12.44 5.44 13.34
N ARG A 94 12.27 4.34 14.08
CA ARG A 94 13.07 3.12 13.91
C ARG A 94 12.18 1.96 13.53
N ALA A 95 12.56 1.24 12.48
CA ALA A 95 11.93 0.00 12.12
C ALA A 95 12.99 -1.03 11.77
N ARG A 96 12.71 -2.30 12.04
CA ARG A 96 13.52 -3.42 11.58
C ARG A 96 12.57 -4.44 10.98
N VAL A 97 12.93 -4.94 9.81
CA VAL A 97 12.20 -5.97 9.09
C VAL A 97 13.11 -7.18 8.95
N ASP A 98 12.67 -8.32 9.46
CA ASP A 98 13.28 -9.61 9.20
C ASP A 98 12.31 -10.46 8.38
N LEU A 99 12.78 -11.00 7.25
CA LEU A 99 12.04 -11.91 6.39
C LEU A 99 12.63 -13.31 6.50
N PHE A 100 11.76 -14.29 6.68
CA PHE A 100 12.09 -15.69 6.80
C PHE A 100 11.44 -16.47 5.65
N GLY A 101 12.20 -17.40 5.07
CA GLY A 101 11.73 -18.28 4.01
C GLY A 101 10.83 -19.40 4.54
N PRO A 102 10.35 -20.29 3.65
CA PRO A 102 9.45 -21.38 4.03
C PRO A 102 10.06 -22.39 5.01
N ARG A 103 11.39 -22.47 5.12
CA ARG A 103 12.10 -23.35 6.06
C ARG A 103 12.60 -22.59 7.30
N GLN A 104 12.05 -21.39 7.56
CA GLN A 104 12.41 -20.51 8.67
C GLN A 104 13.86 -19.99 8.66
N GLU A 105 14.55 -20.12 7.54
CA GLU A 105 15.83 -19.49 7.29
C GLU A 105 15.65 -17.97 7.13
N THR A 106 16.57 -17.17 7.67
CA THR A 106 16.57 -15.72 7.43
C THR A 106 16.95 -15.45 5.99
N VAL A 107 16.01 -14.90 5.22
CA VAL A 107 16.20 -14.45 3.84
C VAL A 107 16.74 -13.03 3.82
N LEU A 108 16.24 -12.19 4.74
CA LEU A 108 16.62 -10.78 4.81
C LEU A 108 16.50 -10.25 6.23
N SER A 109 17.41 -9.35 6.59
CA SER A 109 17.29 -8.48 7.76
C SER A 109 17.62 -7.06 7.33
N ALA A 110 16.79 -6.10 7.69
CA ALA A 110 16.98 -4.69 7.34
C ALA A 110 16.52 -3.80 8.49
N ALA A 111 17.23 -2.70 8.73
CA ALA A 111 16.81 -1.67 9.68
C ALA A 111 16.64 -0.33 8.97
N LEU A 112 15.54 0.35 9.25
CA LEU A 112 15.23 1.69 8.79
C LEU A 112 15.34 2.62 10.00
N VAL A 113 16.39 3.43 10.04
CA VAL A 113 16.70 4.31 11.18
C VAL A 113 16.80 5.73 10.65
N ASP A 114 15.92 6.61 11.12
CA ASP A 114 15.91 8.04 10.76
C ASP A 114 15.83 8.32 9.23
N GLY A 115 15.29 7.36 8.46
CA GLY A 115 15.16 7.44 7.01
C GLY A 115 16.28 6.75 6.23
N GLU A 116 17.27 6.17 6.90
CA GLU A 116 18.34 5.40 6.28
C GLU A 116 18.03 3.90 6.33
N LEU A 117 18.08 3.24 5.17
CA LEU A 117 17.97 1.78 5.08
C LEU A 117 19.36 1.15 5.29
N ARG A 118 19.48 0.35 6.34
CA ARG A 118 20.67 -0.39 6.74
C ARG A 118 20.46 -1.87 6.44
N LEU A 119 21.38 -2.43 5.67
CA LEU A 119 21.41 -3.85 5.29
C LEU A 119 22.72 -4.48 5.78
N PRO A 120 22.74 -5.79 6.08
CA PRO A 120 23.97 -6.53 6.27
C PRO A 120 24.90 -6.38 5.07
N ALA A 121 26.22 -6.43 5.32
CA ALA A 121 27.21 -6.32 4.27
C ALA A 121 26.99 -7.39 3.18
N GLY A 122 26.99 -6.95 1.91
CA GLY A 122 26.79 -7.83 0.76
C GLY A 122 25.33 -8.23 0.48
N ALA A 123 24.36 -7.79 1.31
CA ALA A 123 22.95 -8.02 1.04
C ALA A 123 22.44 -7.00 0.01
N ALA A 124 21.99 -7.49 -1.14
CA ALA A 124 21.09 -6.76 -2.02
C ALA A 124 19.67 -7.22 -1.70
N ALA A 125 18.78 -6.29 -1.39
CA ALA A 125 17.42 -6.62 -0.98
C ALA A 125 16.41 -6.01 -1.96
N PRO A 126 15.40 -6.77 -2.41
CA PRO A 126 14.29 -6.25 -3.21
C PRO A 126 13.31 -5.44 -2.34
N LEU A 127 13.83 -4.59 -1.45
CA LEU A 127 13.03 -3.75 -0.57
C LEU A 127 12.61 -2.45 -1.26
N PRO A 128 11.44 -1.90 -0.90
CA PRO A 128 11.09 -0.54 -1.27
C PRO A 128 12.14 0.47 -0.77
N PRO A 129 12.28 1.63 -1.44
CA PRO A 129 13.05 2.74 -0.89
C PRO A 129 12.48 3.21 0.46
N PRO A 130 13.28 3.89 1.31
CA PRO A 130 12.91 4.24 2.69
C PRO A 130 11.50 4.79 2.92
N SER A 131 11.06 5.78 2.13
CA SER A 131 9.72 6.37 2.27
C SER A 131 8.60 5.39 1.92
N LEU A 132 8.81 4.51 0.94
CA LEU A 132 7.85 3.46 0.61
C LEU A 132 7.87 2.33 1.64
N LEU A 133 9.03 2.00 2.22
CA LEU A 133 9.13 0.99 3.27
C LEU A 133 8.42 1.45 4.56
N TRP A 134 8.50 2.75 4.92
CA TRP A 134 7.61 3.31 5.94
C TRP A 134 6.14 3.21 5.54
N GLY A 135 5.87 3.48 4.26
CA GLY A 135 4.54 3.33 3.68
C GLY A 135 3.95 1.92 3.85
N THR A 136 4.75 0.86 3.70
CA THR A 136 4.25 -0.52 3.92
C THR A 136 3.87 -0.81 5.37
N LEU A 137 4.35 0.01 6.31
CA LEU A 137 3.98 -0.06 7.73
C LEU A 137 2.83 0.90 8.08
N GLY A 138 2.22 1.56 7.09
CA GLY A 138 1.17 2.55 7.30
C GLY A 138 1.66 3.91 7.82
N VAL A 139 2.98 4.14 7.85
CA VAL A 139 3.59 5.36 8.37
C VAL A 139 3.82 6.35 7.23
N PHE A 140 3.24 7.54 7.34
CA PHE A 140 3.52 8.62 6.40
C PHE A 140 4.88 9.25 6.75
N ARG A 141 5.86 9.05 5.86
CA ARG A 141 7.20 9.64 5.99
C ARG A 141 7.70 10.18 4.65
N PRO A 142 7.55 11.49 4.37
CA PRO A 142 8.12 12.08 3.16
C PRO A 142 9.65 11.95 3.18
N PRO A 143 10.30 11.86 2.00
CA PRO A 143 11.75 11.71 1.93
C PRO A 143 12.45 12.96 2.44
N PRO A 144 13.62 12.83 3.08
CA PRO A 144 14.44 13.97 3.46
C PRO A 144 14.74 14.89 2.26
N GLY A 145 14.53 16.19 2.45
CA GLY A 145 14.80 17.20 1.41
C GLY A 145 13.76 17.29 0.29
N ALA A 146 12.69 16.49 0.32
CA ALA A 146 11.56 16.67 -0.59
C ALA A 146 10.76 17.92 -0.19
N GLN A 147 10.36 18.73 -1.18
CA GLN A 147 9.61 19.96 -0.95
C GLN A 147 8.11 19.70 -1.12
N LEU A 148 7.30 20.00 -0.12
CA LEU A 148 5.84 19.96 -0.25
C LEU A 148 5.38 21.02 -1.26
N THR A 149 4.71 20.58 -2.32
CA THR A 149 4.27 21.45 -3.44
C THR A 149 2.77 21.59 -3.56
N ARG A 150 2.00 20.62 -3.06
CA ARG A 150 0.54 20.66 -3.08
C ARG A 150 -0.04 19.90 -1.91
N VAL A 151 -1.10 20.45 -1.33
CA VAL A 151 -1.99 19.75 -0.41
C VAL A 151 -3.43 19.92 -0.88
N GLN A 152 -4.15 18.82 -0.99
CA GLN A 152 -5.58 18.82 -1.27
C GLN A 152 -6.28 18.15 -0.09
N LYS A 153 -7.06 18.92 0.68
CA LYS A 153 -7.80 18.42 1.82
C LYS A 153 -9.26 18.29 1.44
N GLY A 154 -9.75 17.07 1.42
CA GLY A 154 -11.16 16.72 1.31
C GLY A 154 -11.76 16.38 2.69
N PRO A 155 -13.06 16.05 2.73
CA PRO A 155 -13.72 15.63 3.97
C PRO A 155 -13.19 14.31 4.52
N GLU A 156 -12.87 13.35 3.64
CA GLU A 156 -12.46 11.98 4.01
C GLU A 156 -10.99 11.71 3.71
N GLU A 157 -10.42 12.43 2.74
CA GLU A 157 -9.06 12.21 2.25
C GLU A 157 -8.20 13.46 2.26
N THR A 158 -6.90 13.28 2.52
CA THR A 158 -5.86 14.31 2.38
C THR A 158 -4.79 13.81 1.42
N ARG A 159 -4.53 14.57 0.37
CA ARG A 159 -3.47 14.29 -0.61
C ARG A 159 -2.33 15.27 -0.43
N LEU A 160 -1.11 14.76 -0.31
CA LEU A 160 0.12 15.55 -0.25
C LEU A 160 1.02 15.19 -1.42
N GLU A 161 1.48 16.20 -2.16
CA GLU A 161 2.42 16.03 -3.26
C GLU A 161 3.74 16.74 -2.97
N TYR A 162 4.85 16.01 -3.08
CA TYR A 162 6.19 16.56 -2.89
C TYR A 162 6.97 16.50 -4.19
N ARG A 163 7.88 17.45 -4.36
CA ARG A 163 8.89 17.44 -5.42
C ARG A 163 10.24 17.06 -4.83
N GLN A 164 10.95 16.19 -5.53
CA GLN A 164 12.35 15.87 -5.29
C GLN A 164 13.08 15.97 -6.64
N LYS A 165 14.40 16.21 -6.65
CA LYS A 165 15.18 16.58 -7.85
C LYS A 165 14.71 15.91 -9.15
N ASP A 166 14.52 14.60 -9.10
CA ASP A 166 14.31 13.76 -10.30
C ASP A 166 12.90 13.18 -10.38
N GLY A 167 11.93 13.76 -9.65
CA GLY A 167 10.55 13.25 -9.65
C GLY A 167 9.62 13.86 -8.61
N ARG A 168 8.53 13.14 -8.35
CA ARG A 168 7.49 13.57 -7.41
C ARG A 168 7.01 12.43 -6.54
N TRP A 169 6.67 12.77 -5.31
CA TRP A 169 5.99 11.89 -4.38
C TRP A 169 4.52 12.29 -4.26
N ARG A 170 3.65 11.30 -4.16
CA ARG A 170 2.22 11.47 -3.90
C ARG A 170 1.81 10.57 -2.75
N PHE A 171 1.19 11.16 -1.74
CA PHE A 171 0.67 10.45 -0.59
C PHE A 171 -0.82 10.71 -0.48
N LEU A 172 -1.57 9.65 -0.18
CA LEU A 172 -3.00 9.70 0.09
C LEU A 172 -3.24 9.16 1.50
N LEU A 173 -3.80 10.01 2.34
CA LEU A 173 -4.33 9.62 3.64
C LEU A 173 -5.86 9.63 3.58
N ALA A 174 -6.50 8.64 4.18
CA ALA A 174 -7.94 8.61 4.42
C ALA A 174 -8.20 8.17 5.85
N ASP A 175 -9.15 8.82 6.53
CA ASP A 175 -9.51 8.53 7.93
C ASP A 175 -8.29 8.50 8.88
N GLY A 176 -7.33 9.40 8.67
CA GLY A 176 -6.11 9.49 9.47
C GLY A 176 -5.11 8.34 9.23
N ARG A 177 -5.29 7.55 8.16
CA ARG A 177 -4.37 6.45 7.81
C ARG A 177 -3.78 6.66 6.44
N LEU A 178 -2.52 6.26 6.26
CA LEU A 178 -1.93 6.18 4.93
C LEU A 178 -2.62 5.07 4.14
N GLN A 179 -3.11 5.40 2.94
CA GLN A 179 -3.72 4.46 2.00
C GLN A 179 -2.81 4.22 0.78
N ARG A 180 -2.05 5.24 0.38
CA ARG A 180 -1.15 5.14 -0.76
C ARG A 180 0.07 6.03 -0.59
N ALA A 181 1.23 5.52 -0.96
CA ALA A 181 2.44 6.29 -1.21
C ALA A 181 2.97 5.95 -2.59
N GLU A 182 3.35 6.95 -3.38
CA GLU A 182 3.79 6.75 -4.75
C GLU A 182 4.97 7.67 -5.08
N TRP A 183 5.97 7.09 -5.72
CA TRP A 183 7.06 7.79 -6.38
C TRP A 183 6.91 7.68 -7.89
N GLU A 184 7.21 8.77 -8.57
CA GLU A 184 7.31 8.83 -10.02
C GLU A 184 8.49 9.72 -10.40
N GLY A 185 9.52 9.12 -10.97
CA GLY A 185 10.74 9.81 -11.38
C GLY A 185 11.54 9.03 -12.41
N GLU A 186 12.84 9.34 -12.54
CA GLU A 186 13.72 8.70 -13.53
C GLU A 186 13.88 7.19 -13.33
N SER A 187 13.86 6.72 -12.08
CA SER A 187 13.85 5.28 -11.74
C SER A 187 12.51 4.59 -12.10
N GLY A 188 11.59 5.33 -12.70
CA GLY A 188 10.24 4.91 -13.01
C GLY A 188 9.27 5.09 -11.84
N ARG A 189 8.12 4.42 -11.99
CA ARG A 189 7.04 4.46 -11.00
C ARG A 189 7.24 3.38 -9.96
N GLN A 190 7.06 3.75 -8.70
CA GLN A 190 7.00 2.82 -7.58
C GLN A 190 5.85 3.21 -6.66
N SER A 191 5.12 2.26 -6.11
CA SER A 191 3.95 2.55 -5.28
C SER A 191 3.80 1.57 -4.14
N VAL A 192 3.23 2.04 -3.04
CA VAL A 192 2.66 1.22 -1.98
C VAL A 192 1.19 1.55 -1.88
N GLU A 193 0.36 0.51 -1.90
CA GLU A 193 -1.08 0.59 -1.68
C GLU A 193 -1.39 -0.23 -0.42
N LEU A 194 -2.18 0.35 0.48
CA LEU A 194 -2.60 -0.30 1.72
C LEU A 194 -4.09 -0.58 1.63
N SER A 195 -4.48 -1.75 2.10
CA SER A 195 -5.89 -2.10 2.30
C SER A 195 -6.20 -2.06 3.79
N ALA A 196 -7.25 -1.32 4.16
CA ALA A 196 -7.70 -1.27 5.54
C ALA A 196 -8.26 -2.64 5.98
N ALA A 197 -7.92 -3.07 7.20
CA ALA A 197 -8.72 -4.06 7.90
C ALA A 197 -10.03 -3.46 8.37
N GLU A 198 -11.06 -4.30 8.48
CA GLU A 198 -12.09 -4.07 9.49
C GLU A 198 -11.42 -3.92 10.88
N ALA A 199 -11.91 -3.00 11.71
CA ALA A 199 -11.43 -2.77 13.07
C ALA A 199 -10.03 -2.17 13.27
N GLY A 200 -9.42 -1.57 12.25
CA GLY A 200 -8.53 -0.43 12.48
C GLY A 200 -7.02 -0.64 12.50
N VAL A 201 -6.54 -1.74 11.92
CA VAL A 201 -5.13 -1.98 11.61
C VAL A 201 -5.00 -2.12 10.08
N ALA A 202 -3.93 -1.67 9.43
CA ALA A 202 -3.78 -1.90 7.99
C ALA A 202 -3.49 -3.39 7.74
N LEU A 203 -4.35 -4.09 7.01
CA LEU A 203 -4.35 -5.55 6.93
C LEU A 203 -3.38 -6.06 5.87
N ASP A 204 -3.20 -5.32 4.79
CA ASP A 204 -2.35 -5.68 3.67
C ASP A 204 -1.61 -4.45 3.15
N ALA A 205 -0.35 -4.62 2.75
CA ALA A 205 0.44 -3.62 2.04
C ALA A 205 1.04 -4.24 0.78
N VAL A 206 0.86 -3.58 -0.36
CA VAL A 206 1.37 -4.04 -1.65
C VAL A 206 2.30 -2.98 -2.22
N TYR A 207 3.60 -3.26 -2.19
CA TYR A 207 4.61 -2.50 -2.92
C TYR A 207 4.72 -3.01 -4.35
N ARG A 208 4.88 -2.08 -5.30
CA ARG A 208 5.12 -2.35 -6.72
C ARG A 208 6.26 -1.49 -7.23
N ASP A 209 7.20 -2.11 -7.93
CA ASP A 209 8.14 -1.47 -8.85
C ASP A 209 7.72 -1.81 -10.28
N TRP A 210 7.28 -0.80 -11.01
CA TRP A 210 6.71 -0.97 -12.34
C TRP A 210 7.79 -1.18 -13.42
N VAL A 211 9.04 -0.78 -13.15
CA VAL A 211 10.16 -0.97 -14.08
C VAL A 211 10.78 -2.35 -13.89
N ALA A 212 10.96 -2.75 -12.63
CA ALA A 212 11.51 -4.06 -12.29
C ALA A 212 10.47 -5.20 -12.37
N PHE A 213 9.20 -4.91 -12.70
CA PHE A 213 8.08 -5.86 -12.65
C PHE A 213 8.04 -6.64 -11.32
N ARG A 214 8.26 -5.92 -10.22
CA ARG A 214 8.39 -6.48 -8.88
C ARG A 214 7.21 -6.09 -8.02
N GLU A 215 6.67 -7.05 -7.28
CA GLU A 215 5.60 -6.85 -6.31
C GLU A 215 5.99 -7.48 -4.97
N LEU A 216 6.00 -6.71 -3.88
CA LEU A 216 6.12 -7.22 -2.52
C LEU A 216 4.80 -7.01 -1.81
N SER A 217 4.12 -8.10 -1.48
CA SER A 217 2.89 -8.11 -0.69
C SER A 217 3.21 -8.51 0.74
N LEU A 218 2.75 -7.72 1.71
CA LEU A 218 2.79 -8.02 3.14
C LEU A 218 1.34 -8.18 3.60
N LYS A 219 1.03 -9.33 4.18
CA LYS A 219 -0.26 -9.62 4.77
C LYS A 219 -0.10 -9.72 6.27
N LEU A 220 -0.67 -8.76 6.98
CA LEU A 220 -0.57 -8.67 8.42
C LEU A 220 -1.28 -9.84 9.09
N ASP A 221 -0.61 -10.42 10.09
CA ASP A 221 -1.15 -11.49 10.91
C ASP A 221 -1.49 -10.97 12.32
N ASP A 222 -0.53 -10.29 12.96
CA ASP A 222 -0.69 -9.82 14.35
C ASP A 222 0.11 -8.55 14.63
N VAL A 223 -0.39 -7.72 15.55
CA VAL A 223 0.27 -6.50 16.04
C VAL A 223 0.23 -6.47 17.55
N GLN A 224 1.42 -6.45 18.15
CA GLN A 224 1.59 -6.45 19.58
C GLN A 224 2.30 -5.17 20.01
N THR A 225 1.74 -4.48 21.01
CA THR A 225 2.50 -3.48 21.76
C THR A 225 3.46 -4.20 22.69
N VAL A 226 4.73 -3.80 22.68
CA VAL A 226 5.80 -4.46 23.44
C VAL A 226 6.65 -3.44 24.21
N ASP A 227 7.54 -3.94 25.05
CA ASP A 227 8.58 -3.13 25.67
C ASP A 227 9.59 -2.63 24.61
N PRO A 228 10.34 -1.55 24.91
CA PRO A 228 11.40 -1.04 24.04
C PRO A 228 12.40 -2.12 23.64
N PHE A 229 12.93 -2.02 22.42
CA PHE A 229 13.84 -3.02 21.90
C PHE A 229 15.29 -2.74 22.31
N PRO A 230 16.13 -3.78 22.48
CA PRO A 230 17.56 -3.59 22.71
C PRO A 230 18.22 -2.80 21.57
N PRO A 231 19.09 -1.82 21.84
CA PRO A 231 19.61 -0.90 20.82
C PRO A 231 20.41 -1.59 19.71
N GLU A 232 21.02 -2.75 19.98
CA GLU A 232 21.81 -3.52 19.04
C GLU A 232 21.01 -4.04 17.84
N ILE A 233 19.67 -4.16 17.96
CA ILE A 233 18.86 -4.68 16.84
C ILE A 233 18.85 -3.73 15.64
N TRP A 234 19.18 -2.45 15.83
CA TRP A 234 19.12 -1.39 14.81
C TRP A 234 20.34 -1.35 13.88
N THR A 235 21.29 -2.28 14.04
CA THR A 235 22.49 -2.40 13.21
C THR A 235 22.64 -3.83 12.68
N PRO A 236 21.89 -4.21 11.63
CA PRO A 236 21.93 -5.56 11.08
C PRO A 236 23.33 -5.95 10.61
N GLY A 237 23.81 -7.12 11.03
CA GLY A 237 25.10 -7.65 10.59
C GLY A 237 26.33 -7.10 11.34
N ALA A 238 26.16 -6.19 12.30
CA ALA A 238 27.24 -5.87 13.23
C ALA A 238 27.52 -7.08 14.12
N ARG A 239 28.69 -7.68 13.95
CA ARG A 239 29.31 -8.63 14.88
C ARG A 239 30.61 -8.02 15.38
#